data_AF-A0A933JA57-F1
#
_entry.id   AF-A0A933JA57-F1
#
_cell.length_a   1.000
_cell.length_b   1.000
_cell.length_c   1.000
_cell.angle_alpha   90.00
_cell.angle_beta   90.00
_cell.angle_gamma   90.00
#
_symmetry.space_group_name_H-M   'P 1'
#
loop_
_entity.id
_entity.type
_entity.pdbx_description
1 polymer ?
#
loop_
_entity_poly.entity_id
_entity_poly.type
_entity_poly.pdbx_seq_one_letter_code
_entity_poly.pdbx_strand_id
1 'polypeptide(L)'
;MSSLHSRANIGLAAAVLFCFAVPGAALAQELNKEEAAALKNYEAAISSADPVAAKKFLEDGTLADKLRIIEPEQAATLIAKAQAITDLQQLLDRTWRAGQDMELSRALALRIDFNRPLEKVGIGPAPEPLLAWMAKYKKYSAAKTLTVKKAIREFETVFGTAAVAGKAQWEAATIRERNVLLSEKAAQLLENLINNETKTDKAFQDKLKNAEIFRYLDPAGKARFERYLNQLATVELAKARLSAPQADKIKNRPIEQQMYLLGGLFDNSKDRGAVSIERKVDAGRQSRPGETLSFQNNQLLAGMLRTSLQSEVKGTAAGNKILKFYNSGAKLDVAIESCRGCYAKYEPDNGKIILDSEMIQQYMRINNITAETLLKNKTQLAALTKYVSPMFVHEATHQMQHDWADKARIYKPYVQEDEIESASMEALYTTEKMKKDKKFKDLFLKMEKTTAYAQKRIETMDRFNEGSVKFDKTVRQVYYYGIPSFDAASSQILSAISAELERRKALSAADRAALDAGGTGLKDAMGMTVTELTGSVADIKTDALRKIQDDLLHKAVYTGHYENAADWTGSML
;
A
#
# COMPACT_ATOMS: atom_id res chain seq x y z
N MET A 1 31.52 65.32 -14.03
CA MET A 1 31.17 64.81 -12.69
C MET A 1 30.12 63.71 -12.89
N SER A 2 30.53 62.49 -13.22
CA SER A 2 30.96 61.38 -12.34
C SER A 2 29.85 60.81 -11.45
N SER A 3 29.22 59.71 -11.90
CA SER A 3 29.16 58.37 -11.25
C SER A 3 28.06 57.56 -11.94
N LEU A 4 28.32 56.61 -12.86
CA LEU A 4 28.77 55.21 -12.66
C LEU A 4 28.01 54.45 -11.55
N HIS A 5 27.27 53.40 -11.93
CA HIS A 5 27.34 51.98 -11.49
C HIS A 5 26.14 51.24 -12.14
N SER A 6 26.36 50.44 -13.19
CA SER A 6 26.78 49.02 -13.19
C SER A 6 25.58 48.08 -13.32
N ARG A 7 25.40 47.54 -14.53
CA ARG A 7 24.47 46.46 -14.87
C ARG A 7 25.15 45.13 -14.51
N ALA A 8 24.56 44.36 -13.61
CA ALA A 8 24.98 42.99 -13.33
C ALA A 8 24.23 42.01 -14.24
N ASN A 9 24.97 41.39 -15.16
CA ASN A 9 24.56 40.20 -15.90
C ASN A 9 24.42 39.03 -14.92
N ILE A 10 23.23 38.42 -14.84
CA ILE A 10 23.03 37.15 -14.15
C ILE A 10 23.44 36.05 -15.13
N GLY A 11 24.61 35.47 -14.86
CA GLY A 11 25.18 34.36 -15.62
C GLY A 11 24.39 33.07 -15.45
N LEU A 12 24.34 32.30 -16.54
CA LEU A 12 24.01 30.88 -16.59
C LEU A 12 24.83 30.12 -15.54
N ALA A 13 24.17 29.57 -14.52
CA ALA A 13 24.75 28.53 -13.69
C ALA A 13 24.64 27.20 -14.47
N ALA A 14 25.72 26.81 -15.13
CA ALA A 14 25.89 25.48 -15.66
C ALA A 14 25.83 24.47 -14.50
N ALA A 15 24.94 23.50 -14.62
CA ALA A 15 24.86 22.36 -13.73
C ALA A 15 26.17 21.56 -13.84
N VAL A 16 27.03 21.71 -12.85
CA VAL A 16 28.18 20.84 -12.62
C VAL A 16 27.62 19.45 -12.32
N LEU A 17 27.66 18.56 -13.31
CA LEU A 17 27.65 17.13 -13.08
C LEU A 17 28.80 16.84 -12.11
N PHE A 18 28.48 16.49 -10.87
CA PHE A 18 29.38 15.77 -9.98
C PHE A 18 29.60 14.38 -10.60
N CYS A 19 30.49 14.31 -11.59
CA CYS A 19 31.20 13.07 -11.87
C CYS A 19 32.06 12.81 -10.63
N PHE A 20 31.59 11.92 -9.75
CA PHE A 20 32.47 11.22 -8.81
C PHE A 20 33.42 10.34 -9.62
N ALA A 21 34.41 10.95 -10.26
CA ALA A 21 35.66 10.28 -10.56
C ALA A 21 36.37 10.14 -9.21
N VAL A 22 36.09 9.06 -8.49
CA VAL A 22 36.92 8.64 -7.36
C VAL A 22 38.26 8.21 -7.97
N PRO A 23 39.36 8.97 -7.80
CA PRO A 23 40.68 8.52 -8.20
C PRO A 23 41.18 7.65 -7.05
N GLY A 24 40.94 6.35 -7.16
CA GLY A 24 41.34 5.41 -6.13
C GLY A 24 40.92 4.01 -6.49
N ALA A 25 41.73 3.34 -7.29
CA ALA A 25 41.88 1.91 -7.21
C ALA A 25 42.36 1.58 -5.79
N ALA A 26 41.46 1.60 -4.81
CA ALA A 26 41.59 0.75 -3.64
C ALA A 26 41.50 -0.67 -4.21
N LEU A 27 42.67 -1.23 -4.52
CA LEU A 27 42.84 -2.66 -4.76
C LEU A 27 41.98 -3.38 -3.73
N ALA A 28 41.06 -4.22 -4.21
CA ALA A 28 40.23 -5.08 -3.38
C ALA A 28 41.17 -5.91 -2.49
N GLN A 29 41.47 -5.40 -1.29
CA GLN A 29 42.27 -6.10 -0.32
C GLN A 29 41.44 -7.29 0.14
N GLU A 30 42.03 -8.48 0.04
CA GLU A 30 41.48 -9.67 0.69
C GLU A 30 41.15 -9.35 2.15
N LEU A 31 40.14 -10.03 2.71
CA LEU A 31 39.85 -9.89 4.14
C LEU A 31 41.10 -10.23 4.94
N ASN A 32 41.48 -9.34 5.85
CA ASN A 32 42.55 -9.67 6.79
C ASN A 32 42.06 -10.78 7.75
N LYS A 33 42.97 -11.37 8.54
CA LYS A 33 42.63 -12.49 9.44
C LYS A 33 41.53 -12.15 10.45
N GLU A 34 41.50 -10.91 10.94
CA GLU A 34 40.52 -10.45 11.92
C GLU A 34 39.15 -10.29 11.26
N GLU A 35 39.10 -9.71 10.06
CA GLU A 35 37.91 -9.56 9.23
C GLU A 35 37.32 -10.92 8.82
N ALA A 36 38.16 -11.86 8.39
CA ALA A 36 37.73 -13.22 8.05
C ALA A 36 37.17 -13.97 9.27
N ALA A 37 37.79 -13.81 10.44
CA ALA A 37 37.28 -14.37 11.69
C ALA A 37 35.95 -13.73 12.11
N ALA A 38 35.82 -12.40 11.97
CA ALA A 38 34.59 -11.67 12.25
C ALA A 38 33.46 -12.11 11.30
N LEU A 39 33.73 -12.25 10.00
CA LEU A 39 32.77 -12.73 9.01
C LEU A 39 32.25 -14.12 9.39
N LYS A 40 33.14 -15.08 9.68
CA LYS A 40 32.73 -16.43 10.09
C LYS A 40 31.85 -16.44 11.35
N ASN A 41 32.14 -15.56 12.31
CA ASN A 41 31.31 -15.40 13.51
C ASN A 41 29.92 -14.84 13.16
N TYR A 42 29.85 -13.83 12.29
CA TYR A 42 28.58 -13.28 11.81
C TYR A 42 27.77 -14.35 11.05
N GLU A 43 28.39 -15.12 10.16
CA GLU A 43 27.72 -16.20 9.43
C GLU A 43 27.09 -17.24 10.34
N ALA A 44 27.84 -17.71 11.34
CA ALA A 44 27.35 -18.68 12.31
C ALA A 44 26.18 -18.12 13.14
N ALA A 45 26.33 -16.89 13.65
CA ALA A 45 25.31 -16.25 14.47
C ALA A 45 24.04 -15.92 13.68
N ILE A 46 24.18 -15.36 12.47
CA ILE A 46 23.05 -15.04 11.57
C ILE A 46 22.34 -16.31 11.12
N SER A 47 23.06 -17.41 10.85
CA SER A 47 22.45 -18.70 10.51
C SER A 47 21.65 -19.30 11.67
N SER A 48 21.95 -18.92 12.91
CA SER A 48 21.16 -19.26 14.10
C SER A 48 19.99 -18.29 14.37
N ALA A 49 19.76 -17.35 13.46
CA ALA A 49 18.80 -16.26 13.55
C ALA A 49 19.03 -15.29 14.72
N ASP A 50 20.28 -15.02 15.11
CA ASP A 50 20.58 -14.10 16.21
C ASP A 50 20.35 -12.63 15.81
N PRO A 51 19.38 -11.92 16.43
CA PRO A 51 19.07 -10.53 16.09
C PRO A 51 20.16 -9.52 16.47
N VAL A 52 20.94 -9.79 17.52
CA VAL A 52 22.01 -8.89 17.96
C VAL A 52 23.17 -8.95 16.97
N ALA A 53 23.56 -10.16 16.57
CA ALA A 53 24.61 -10.35 15.57
C ALA A 53 24.20 -9.83 14.19
N ALA A 54 22.95 -10.09 13.77
CA ALA A 54 22.40 -9.57 12.52
C ALA A 54 22.46 -8.04 12.46
N LYS A 55 21.99 -7.36 13.51
CA LYS A 55 22.05 -5.90 13.59
C LYS A 55 23.50 -5.39 13.56
N LYS A 56 24.39 -6.01 14.36
CA LYS A 56 25.80 -5.62 14.43
C LYS A 56 26.50 -5.75 13.07
N PHE A 57 26.24 -6.82 12.32
CA PHE A 57 26.77 -6.99 10.96
C PHE A 57 26.30 -5.88 10.01
N LEU A 58 25.03 -5.48 10.08
CA LEU A 58 24.51 -4.38 9.25
C LEU A 58 25.08 -3.01 9.63
N GLU A 59 25.46 -2.81 10.90
CA GLU A 59 26.11 -1.60 11.39
C GLU A 59 27.64 -1.59 11.10
N ASP A 60 28.23 -2.75 10.85
CA ASP A 60 29.63 -2.93 10.43
C ASP A 60 29.81 -2.61 8.95
N GLY A 61 29.57 -1.35 8.59
CA GLY A 61 29.57 -0.86 7.22
C GLY A 61 30.88 -1.16 6.49
N THR A 62 32.03 -1.07 7.18
CA THR A 62 33.34 -1.33 6.58
C THR A 62 33.50 -2.79 6.13
N LEU A 63 33.14 -3.76 6.99
CA LEU A 63 33.21 -5.17 6.61
C LEU A 63 32.19 -5.50 5.52
N ALA A 64 30.96 -4.99 5.63
CA ALA A 64 29.92 -5.20 4.64
C ALA A 64 30.28 -4.61 3.27
N ASP A 65 30.85 -3.40 3.23
CA ASP A 65 31.31 -2.73 2.01
C ASP A 65 32.45 -3.49 1.34
N LYS A 66 33.42 -3.96 2.11
CA LYS A 66 34.48 -4.83 1.58
C LYS A 66 33.90 -6.11 1.00
N LEU A 67 32.97 -6.76 1.72
CA LEU A 67 32.34 -8.01 1.29
C LEU A 67 31.57 -7.83 -0.03
N ARG A 68 30.87 -6.71 -0.21
CA ARG A 68 30.19 -6.37 -1.48
C ARG A 68 31.14 -6.32 -2.68
N ILE A 69 32.40 -5.95 -2.47
CA ILE A 69 33.41 -5.83 -3.53
C ILE A 69 34.04 -7.20 -3.82
N ILE A 70 34.44 -7.95 -2.80
CA ILE A 70 35.22 -9.19 -2.97
C ILE A 70 34.35 -10.43 -3.21
N GLU A 71 33.19 -10.53 -2.53
CA GLU A 71 32.31 -11.70 -2.54
C GLU A 71 30.84 -11.25 -2.56
N PRO A 72 30.37 -10.61 -3.66
CA PRO A 72 29.05 -9.98 -3.73
C PRO A 72 27.88 -10.93 -3.47
N GLU A 73 27.98 -12.20 -3.89
CA GLU A 73 26.92 -13.18 -3.68
C GLU A 73 26.80 -13.60 -2.21
N GLN A 74 27.93 -13.75 -1.52
CA GLN A 74 27.99 -14.00 -0.07
C GLN A 74 27.49 -12.76 0.69
N ALA A 75 27.93 -11.56 0.29
CA ALA A 75 27.47 -10.29 0.85
C ALA A 75 25.95 -10.19 0.79
N ALA A 76 25.36 -10.36 -0.40
CA ALA A 76 23.92 -10.31 -0.61
C ALA A 76 23.17 -11.35 0.22
N THR A 77 23.69 -12.57 0.33
CA THR A 77 23.09 -13.64 1.14
C THR A 77 23.08 -13.28 2.64
N LEU A 78 24.23 -12.81 3.15
CA LEU A 78 24.39 -12.49 4.57
C LEU A 78 23.59 -11.23 4.95
N ILE A 79 23.63 -10.20 4.10
CA ILE A 79 22.83 -8.96 4.23
C ILE A 79 21.35 -9.30 4.22
N ALA A 80 20.87 -10.12 3.27
CA ALA A 80 19.47 -10.52 3.20
C ALA A 80 19.02 -11.20 4.51
N LYS A 81 19.75 -12.20 4.99
CA LYS A 81 19.43 -12.87 6.26
C LYS A 81 19.43 -11.89 7.45
N ALA A 82 20.47 -11.06 7.57
CA ALA A 82 20.60 -10.10 8.66
C ALA A 82 19.47 -9.04 8.65
N GLN A 83 19.12 -8.51 7.47
CA GLN A 83 18.01 -7.57 7.29
C GLN A 83 16.68 -8.23 7.67
N ALA A 84 16.43 -9.46 7.24
CA ALA A 84 15.19 -10.16 7.56
C ALA A 84 15.03 -10.43 9.06
N ILE A 85 16.09 -10.84 9.75
CA ILE A 85 16.08 -11.03 11.21
C ILE A 85 15.85 -9.70 11.93
N THR A 86 16.54 -8.64 11.51
CA THR A 86 16.41 -7.30 12.10
C THR A 86 15.01 -6.74 11.88
N ASP A 87 14.46 -6.86 10.67
CA ASP A 87 13.11 -6.43 10.32
C ASP A 87 12.03 -7.26 11.06
N LEU A 88 12.22 -8.57 11.22
CA LEU A 88 11.35 -9.41 12.07
C LEU A 88 11.37 -8.93 13.52
N GLN A 89 12.57 -8.68 14.08
CA GLN A 89 12.72 -8.15 15.42
C GLN A 89 11.97 -6.82 15.54
N GLN A 90 12.20 -5.88 14.62
CA GLN A 90 11.56 -4.56 14.65
C GLN A 90 10.04 -4.67 14.53
N LEU A 91 9.53 -5.53 13.65
CA LEU A 91 8.10 -5.81 13.52
C LEU A 91 7.52 -6.30 14.84
N LEU A 92 8.18 -7.29 15.46
CA LEU A 92 7.74 -7.85 16.71
C LEU A 92 7.87 -6.84 17.85
N ASP A 93 8.97 -6.08 17.97
CA ASP A 93 9.22 -5.11 19.04
C ASP A 93 8.17 -3.97 19.06
N ARG A 94 7.44 -3.73 17.97
CA ARG A 94 6.30 -2.79 17.94
C ARG A 94 5.23 -3.12 18.99
N THR A 95 4.51 -2.08 19.40
CA THR A 95 3.32 -2.21 20.25
C THR A 95 2.13 -2.65 19.39
N TRP A 96 1.72 -3.89 19.54
CA TRP A 96 0.51 -4.45 18.92
C TRP A 96 -0.62 -4.48 19.96
N ARG A 97 -1.73 -3.80 19.65
CA ARG A 97 -2.92 -3.77 20.52
C ARG A 97 -3.74 -5.05 20.35
N ALA A 98 -4.58 -5.33 21.35
CA ALA A 98 -5.61 -6.36 21.21
C ALA A 98 -6.50 -6.04 20.00
N GLY A 99 -6.71 -7.02 19.12
CA GLY A 99 -7.46 -6.87 17.87
C GLY A 99 -6.64 -6.50 16.64
N GLN A 100 -5.32 -6.26 16.76
CA GLN A 100 -4.43 -6.03 15.62
C GLN A 100 -3.73 -7.30 15.10
N ASP A 101 -4.29 -8.48 15.40
CA ASP A 101 -3.70 -9.75 15.00
C ASP A 101 -3.80 -9.99 13.49
N MET A 102 -4.78 -9.41 12.80
CA MET A 102 -4.88 -9.46 11.33
C MET A 102 -3.76 -8.68 10.65
N GLU A 103 -3.48 -7.47 11.12
CA GLU A 103 -2.42 -6.61 10.60
C GLU A 103 -1.05 -7.26 10.83
N LEU A 104 -0.83 -7.79 12.05
CA LEU A 104 0.38 -8.54 12.35
C LEU A 104 0.47 -9.84 11.51
N SER A 105 -0.64 -10.54 11.28
CA SER A 105 -0.66 -11.76 10.48
C SER A 105 -0.18 -11.52 9.06
N ARG A 106 -0.69 -10.47 8.39
CA ARG A 106 -0.24 -10.15 7.02
C ARG A 106 1.21 -9.67 7.01
N ALA A 107 1.63 -8.88 8.00
CA ALA A 107 3.01 -8.45 8.11
C ALA A 107 3.99 -9.63 8.32
N LEU A 108 3.59 -10.64 9.10
CA LEU A 108 4.37 -11.86 9.29
C LEU A 108 4.38 -12.74 8.03
N ALA A 109 3.24 -12.91 7.34
CA ALA A 109 3.15 -13.66 6.09
C ALA A 109 4.12 -13.13 5.03
N LEU A 110 4.25 -11.80 4.91
CA LEU A 110 5.22 -11.19 4.00
C LEU A 110 6.67 -11.62 4.28
N ARG A 111 7.00 -11.95 5.53
CA ARG A 111 8.38 -12.21 6.00
C ARG A 111 8.71 -13.69 6.13
N ILE A 112 7.75 -14.53 6.55
CA ILE A 112 7.97 -15.91 7.01
C ILE A 112 7.56 -16.96 5.99
N ASP A 113 6.61 -16.65 5.08
CA ASP A 113 6.14 -17.61 4.09
C ASP A 113 7.28 -18.15 3.19
N PHE A 114 6.96 -19.10 2.30
CA PHE A 114 7.92 -19.80 1.45
C PHE A 114 8.87 -18.89 0.64
N ASN A 115 10.10 -19.37 0.45
CA ASN A 115 11.20 -18.72 -0.29
C ASN A 115 11.67 -17.40 0.33
N ARG A 116 11.48 -17.23 1.63
CA ARG A 116 11.89 -16.01 2.34
C ARG A 116 13.25 -16.21 3.04
N PRO A 117 14.02 -15.13 3.24
CA PRO A 117 15.30 -15.21 3.95
C PRO A 117 15.20 -15.79 5.37
N LEU A 118 14.05 -15.60 6.04
CA LEU A 118 13.78 -16.16 7.36
C LEU A 118 13.70 -17.69 7.38
N GLU A 119 13.17 -18.31 6.32
CA GLU A 119 13.13 -19.77 6.18
C GLU A 119 14.55 -20.36 6.17
N LYS A 120 15.50 -19.67 5.52
CA LYS A 120 16.92 -20.05 5.45
C LYS A 120 17.65 -19.97 6.80
N VAL A 121 17.02 -19.42 7.84
CA VAL A 121 17.53 -19.37 9.22
C VAL A 121 16.57 -20.06 10.21
N GLY A 122 15.66 -20.91 9.71
CA GLY A 122 14.78 -21.76 10.52
C GLY A 122 13.51 -21.08 11.04
N ILE A 123 13.09 -19.95 10.46
CA ILE A 123 11.85 -19.24 10.80
C ILE A 123 10.94 -19.26 9.56
N GLY A 124 10.14 -20.32 9.42
CA GLY A 124 9.30 -20.57 8.24
C GLY A 124 9.62 -21.91 7.56
N PRO A 125 8.83 -22.35 6.57
CA PRO A 125 7.61 -21.69 6.08
C PRO A 125 6.40 -21.92 7.00
N ALA A 126 6.41 -22.99 7.80
CA ALA A 126 5.49 -23.15 8.93
C ALA A 126 5.80 -22.04 9.97
N PRO A 127 4.79 -21.36 10.52
CA PRO A 127 5.04 -20.17 11.36
C PRO A 127 5.36 -20.47 12.82
N GLU A 128 5.10 -21.68 13.33
CA GLU A 128 5.31 -22.06 14.73
C GLU A 128 6.76 -21.88 15.25
N PRO A 129 7.83 -22.14 14.47
CA PRO A 129 9.21 -21.85 14.87
C PRO A 129 9.45 -20.40 15.32
N LEU A 130 8.62 -19.45 14.88
CA LEU A 130 8.65 -18.06 15.35
C LEU A 130 8.53 -17.97 16.87
N LEU A 131 7.67 -18.79 17.48
CA LEU A 131 7.43 -18.76 18.92
C LEU A 131 8.67 -19.23 19.71
N ALA A 132 9.39 -20.23 19.19
CA ALA A 132 10.65 -20.69 19.77
C ALA A 132 11.75 -19.64 19.61
N TRP A 133 11.84 -19.00 18.44
CA TRP A 133 12.76 -17.88 18.21
C TRP A 133 12.49 -16.72 19.19
N MET A 134 11.22 -16.35 19.36
CA MET A 134 10.80 -15.34 20.34
C MET A 134 11.26 -15.72 21.74
N ALA A 135 11.02 -16.95 22.19
CA ALA A 135 11.41 -17.39 23.53
C ALA A 135 12.93 -17.39 23.74
N LYS A 136 13.70 -17.72 22.69
CA LYS A 136 15.18 -17.76 22.75
C LYS A 136 15.79 -16.37 22.85
N TYR A 137 15.35 -15.43 22.01
CA TYR A 137 16.02 -14.13 21.86
C TYR A 137 15.29 -12.96 22.53
N LYS A 138 14.04 -13.15 22.95
CA LYS A 138 13.18 -12.09 23.48
C LYS A 138 12.38 -12.55 24.69
N LYS A 139 12.04 -11.58 25.55
CA LYS A 139 11.14 -11.80 26.70
C LYS A 139 9.89 -10.95 26.53
N TYR A 140 9.04 -11.32 25.57
CA TYR A 140 7.77 -10.63 25.35
C TYR A 140 6.75 -10.97 26.45
N SER A 141 5.83 -10.05 26.71
CA SER A 141 4.73 -10.28 27.66
C SER A 141 3.80 -11.38 27.16
N ALA A 142 3.10 -12.06 28.08
CA ALA A 142 2.13 -13.10 27.73
C ALA A 142 1.05 -12.60 26.75
N ALA A 143 0.57 -11.36 26.95
CA ALA A 143 -0.39 -10.72 26.04
C ALA A 143 0.15 -10.60 24.61
N LYS A 144 1.43 -10.22 24.45
CA LYS A 144 2.07 -10.09 23.15
C LYS A 144 2.29 -11.45 22.49
N THR A 145 2.70 -12.46 23.26
CA THR A 145 2.81 -13.83 22.77
C THR A 145 1.46 -14.36 22.29
N LEU A 146 0.36 -14.08 23.01
CA LEU A 146 -0.98 -14.43 22.58
C LEU A 146 -1.38 -13.71 21.27
N THR A 147 -1.04 -12.42 21.13
CA THR A 147 -1.27 -11.69 19.87
C THR A 147 -0.51 -12.31 18.71
N VAL A 148 0.73 -12.76 18.91
CA VAL A 148 1.50 -13.47 17.88
C VAL A 148 0.85 -14.82 17.54
N LYS A 149 0.45 -15.62 18.54
CA LYS A 149 -0.28 -16.87 18.33
C LYS A 149 -1.55 -16.67 17.50
N LYS A 150 -2.32 -15.62 17.81
CA LYS A 150 -3.47 -15.21 16.98
C LYS A 150 -3.04 -14.86 15.56
N ALA A 151 -2.00 -14.05 15.40
CA ALA A 151 -1.53 -13.59 14.09
C ALA A 151 -1.00 -14.72 13.19
N ILE A 152 -0.26 -15.69 13.74
CA ILE A 152 0.17 -16.88 12.98
C ILE A 152 -0.95 -17.90 12.77
N ARG A 153 -2.14 -17.63 13.33
CA ARG A 153 -3.30 -18.52 13.28
C ARG A 153 -2.96 -19.88 13.87
N GLU A 154 -2.30 -19.90 15.03
CA GLU A 154 -2.02 -21.15 15.77
C GLU A 154 -3.33 -21.93 15.92
N PHE A 155 -3.27 -23.25 15.67
CA PHE A 155 -4.45 -24.10 15.54
C PHE A 155 -5.41 -23.92 16.73
N GLU A 156 -4.87 -24.03 17.95
CA GLU A 156 -5.62 -23.91 19.20
C GLU A 156 -6.23 -22.53 19.40
N THR A 157 -5.62 -21.50 18.80
CA THR A 157 -6.12 -20.13 18.88
C THR A 157 -7.30 -19.90 17.93
N VAL A 158 -7.38 -20.63 16.81
CA VAL A 158 -8.47 -20.50 15.82
C VAL A 158 -9.61 -21.47 16.11
N PHE A 159 -9.29 -22.72 16.45
CA PHE A 159 -10.25 -23.82 16.56
C PHE A 159 -10.47 -24.32 17.99
N GLY A 160 -9.70 -23.81 18.97
CA GLY A 160 -9.73 -24.29 20.35
C GLY A 160 -8.91 -25.56 20.55
N THR A 161 -8.94 -26.11 21.77
CA THR A 161 -8.09 -27.25 22.19
C THR A 161 -8.77 -28.62 22.01
N ALA A 162 -9.97 -28.67 21.44
CA ALA A 162 -10.62 -29.95 21.15
C ALA A 162 -9.84 -30.70 20.06
N ALA A 163 -9.83 -32.03 20.10
CA ALA A 163 -9.21 -32.83 19.05
C ALA A 163 -10.00 -32.67 17.74
N VAL A 164 -9.40 -32.07 16.73
CA VAL A 164 -10.02 -31.87 15.41
C VAL A 164 -9.13 -32.48 14.33
N ALA A 165 -9.76 -33.18 13.39
CA ALA A 165 -9.09 -33.64 12.17
C ALA A 165 -8.46 -32.45 11.41
N GLY A 166 -7.29 -32.66 10.81
CA GLY A 166 -6.62 -31.65 9.99
C GLY A 166 -5.61 -30.74 10.71
N LYS A 167 -5.36 -30.93 12.02
CA LYS A 167 -4.34 -30.16 12.76
C LYS A 167 -2.95 -30.22 12.10
N ALA A 168 -2.47 -31.41 11.76
CA ALA A 168 -1.16 -31.57 11.12
C ALA A 168 -1.05 -30.84 9.76
N GLN A 169 -2.13 -30.84 8.98
CA GLN A 169 -2.20 -30.12 7.71
C GLN A 169 -2.18 -28.60 7.94
N TRP A 170 -2.88 -28.13 8.97
CA TRP A 170 -2.89 -26.73 9.36
C TRP A 170 -1.52 -26.25 9.85
N GLU A 171 -0.86 -27.04 10.70
CA GLU A 171 0.47 -26.75 11.23
C GLU A 171 1.53 -26.71 10.12
N ALA A 172 1.38 -27.52 9.07
CA ALA A 172 2.23 -27.47 7.88
C ALA A 172 1.95 -26.26 6.97
N ALA A 173 0.75 -25.68 7.03
CA ALA A 173 0.36 -24.56 6.18
C ALA A 173 1.04 -23.25 6.60
N THR A 174 1.40 -22.45 5.60
CA THR A 174 1.92 -21.08 5.74
C THR A 174 0.86 -20.12 6.31
N ILE A 175 1.30 -18.93 6.76
CA ILE A 175 0.37 -17.92 7.28
C ILE A 175 -0.60 -17.47 6.17
N ARG A 176 -0.10 -17.34 4.93
CA ARG A 176 -0.94 -16.97 3.77
C ARG A 176 -2.00 -18.01 3.46
N GLU A 177 -1.65 -19.29 3.40
CA GLU A 177 -2.63 -20.36 3.14
C GLU A 177 -3.73 -20.38 4.21
N ARG A 178 -3.35 -20.24 5.48
CA ARG A 178 -4.31 -20.13 6.59
C ARG A 178 -5.22 -18.91 6.42
N ASN A 179 -4.67 -17.76 6.06
CA ASN A 179 -5.44 -16.52 5.84
C ASN A 179 -6.38 -16.63 4.62
N VAL A 180 -5.94 -17.23 3.51
CA VAL A 180 -6.77 -17.44 2.30
C VAL A 180 -7.98 -18.30 2.65
N LEU A 181 -7.77 -19.45 3.30
CA LEU A 181 -8.85 -20.36 3.67
C LEU A 181 -9.89 -19.69 4.59
N LEU A 182 -9.44 -18.89 5.57
CA LEU A 182 -10.34 -18.17 6.47
C LEU A 182 -11.07 -17.02 5.74
N SER A 183 -10.39 -16.31 4.86
CA SER A 183 -10.98 -15.22 4.07
C SER A 183 -12.05 -15.75 3.10
N GLU A 184 -11.81 -16.88 2.43
CA GLU A 184 -12.79 -17.50 1.53
C GLU A 184 -14.07 -17.92 2.26
N LYS A 185 -13.93 -18.55 3.44
CA LYS A 185 -15.07 -18.89 4.29
C LYS A 185 -15.86 -17.65 4.72
N ALA A 186 -15.16 -16.57 5.10
CA ALA A 186 -15.79 -15.31 5.47
C ALA A 186 -16.51 -14.66 4.28
N ALA A 187 -15.90 -14.68 3.09
CA ALA A 187 -16.47 -14.12 1.87
C ALA A 187 -17.71 -14.89 1.40
N GLN A 188 -17.70 -16.22 1.46
CA GLN A 188 -18.87 -17.06 1.14
C GLN A 188 -20.03 -16.77 2.09
N LEU A 189 -19.76 -16.63 3.39
CA LEU A 189 -20.79 -16.26 4.36
C LEU A 189 -21.35 -14.86 4.07
N LEU A 190 -20.49 -13.89 3.78
CA LEU A 190 -20.91 -12.52 3.44
C LEU A 190 -21.78 -12.49 2.17
N GLU A 191 -21.38 -13.23 1.12
CA GLU A 191 -22.15 -13.37 -0.11
C GLU A 191 -23.54 -13.92 0.17
N ASN A 192 -23.63 -15.00 0.96
CA ASN A 192 -24.90 -15.59 1.35
C ASN A 192 -25.80 -14.61 2.11
N LEU A 193 -25.22 -13.82 3.03
CA LEU A 193 -25.96 -12.80 3.77
C LEU A 193 -26.47 -11.68 2.85
N ILE A 194 -25.65 -11.18 1.93
CA ILE A 194 -26.04 -10.11 1.00
C ILE A 194 -27.20 -10.57 0.10
N ASN A 195 -27.14 -11.80 -0.39
CA ASN A 195 -28.09 -12.31 -1.38
C ASN A 195 -29.38 -12.85 -0.77
N ASN A 196 -29.34 -13.38 0.45
CA ASN A 196 -30.45 -14.15 1.01
C ASN A 196 -31.03 -13.58 2.32
N GLU A 197 -30.26 -12.82 3.10
CA GLU A 197 -30.75 -12.29 4.38
C GLU A 197 -31.58 -11.02 4.18
N THR A 198 -32.69 -10.94 4.90
CA THR A 198 -33.66 -9.82 4.83
C THR A 198 -33.70 -9.00 6.12
N LYS A 199 -33.19 -9.56 7.22
CA LYS A 199 -33.10 -8.87 8.52
C LYS A 199 -32.12 -7.71 8.45
N THR A 200 -32.52 -6.62 9.06
CA THR A 200 -31.73 -5.39 9.11
C THR A 200 -31.72 -4.77 10.50
N ASP A 201 -32.44 -5.33 11.48
CA ASP A 201 -32.57 -4.78 12.82
C ASP A 201 -31.24 -4.67 13.58
N LYS A 202 -31.23 -3.85 14.63
CA LYS A 202 -30.00 -3.57 15.41
C LYS A 202 -29.40 -4.83 16.04
N ALA A 203 -30.21 -5.78 16.51
CA ALA A 203 -29.69 -7.01 17.11
C ALA A 203 -28.98 -7.88 16.07
N PHE A 204 -29.53 -7.96 14.85
CA PHE A 204 -28.87 -8.62 13.73
C PHE A 204 -27.56 -7.92 13.34
N GLN A 205 -27.56 -6.59 13.22
CA GLN A 205 -26.33 -5.82 12.95
C GLN A 205 -25.25 -6.05 14.01
N ASP A 206 -25.63 -6.04 15.29
CA ASP A 206 -24.70 -6.22 16.40
C ASP A 206 -24.18 -7.68 16.44
N LYS A 207 -25.01 -8.68 16.08
CA LYS A 207 -24.56 -10.07 15.87
C LYS A 207 -23.48 -10.15 14.78
N LEU A 208 -23.69 -9.49 13.64
CA LEU A 208 -22.72 -9.51 12.53
C LEU A 208 -21.41 -8.80 12.89
N LYS A 209 -21.47 -7.63 13.54
CA LYS A 209 -20.28 -6.89 13.99
C LYS A 209 -19.40 -7.70 14.94
N ASN A 210 -20.03 -8.57 15.75
CA ASN A 210 -19.35 -9.43 16.72
C ASN A 210 -18.99 -10.82 16.17
N ALA A 211 -19.29 -11.12 14.89
CA ALA A 211 -18.97 -12.40 14.30
C ALA A 211 -17.49 -12.45 13.92
N GLU A 212 -16.71 -13.22 14.69
CA GLU A 212 -15.25 -13.35 14.55
C GLU A 212 -14.79 -13.71 13.13
N ILE A 213 -15.60 -14.47 12.37
CA ILE A 213 -15.23 -14.90 11.02
C ILE A 213 -15.00 -13.72 10.05
N PHE A 214 -15.73 -12.61 10.19
CA PHE A 214 -15.59 -11.47 9.28
C PHE A 214 -14.30 -10.67 9.49
N ARG A 215 -13.58 -10.89 10.59
CA ARG A 215 -12.24 -10.28 10.77
C ARG A 215 -11.24 -10.77 9.74
N TYR A 216 -11.46 -11.96 9.17
CA TYR A 216 -10.57 -12.59 8.20
C TYR A 216 -10.78 -12.13 6.77
N LEU A 217 -11.79 -11.30 6.49
CA LEU A 217 -11.99 -10.75 5.16
C LEU A 217 -10.73 -10.00 4.69
N ASP A 218 -10.41 -10.18 3.41
CA ASP A 218 -9.44 -9.36 2.71
C ASP A 218 -9.91 -7.89 2.61
N PRO A 219 -9.09 -6.93 2.15
CA PRO A 219 -9.49 -5.52 2.08
C PRO A 219 -10.79 -5.29 1.29
N ALA A 220 -10.96 -5.97 0.15
CA ALA A 220 -12.15 -5.85 -0.69
C ALA A 220 -13.41 -6.40 0.01
N GLY A 221 -13.30 -7.58 0.62
CA GLY A 221 -14.35 -8.21 1.41
C GLY A 221 -14.72 -7.38 2.64
N LYS A 222 -13.74 -6.79 3.33
CA LYS A 222 -13.98 -5.90 4.48
C LYS A 222 -14.73 -4.64 4.05
N ALA A 223 -14.31 -3.99 2.96
CA ALA A 223 -15.02 -2.84 2.41
C ALA A 223 -16.46 -3.20 2.01
N ARG A 224 -16.66 -4.40 1.43
CA ARG A 224 -17.99 -4.93 1.10
C ARG A 224 -18.82 -5.20 2.36
N PHE A 225 -18.23 -5.73 3.43
CA PHE A 225 -18.91 -5.97 4.70
C PHE A 225 -19.29 -4.68 5.42
N GLU A 226 -18.41 -3.68 5.44
CA GLU A 226 -18.70 -2.36 5.99
C GLU A 226 -19.81 -1.67 5.19
N ARG A 227 -19.79 -1.77 3.85
CA ARG A 227 -20.90 -1.32 3.00
C ARG A 227 -22.19 -2.04 3.36
N TYR A 228 -22.15 -3.36 3.52
CA TYR A 228 -23.31 -4.16 3.92
C TYR A 228 -23.89 -3.67 5.25
N LEU A 229 -23.08 -3.55 6.30
CA LEU A 229 -23.52 -3.01 7.61
C LEU A 229 -24.12 -1.60 7.50
N ASN A 230 -23.51 -0.73 6.68
CA ASN A 230 -24.03 0.61 6.44
C ASN A 230 -25.38 0.60 5.70
N GLN A 231 -25.58 -0.31 4.75
CA GLN A 231 -26.87 -0.50 4.08
C GLN A 231 -27.91 -0.99 5.10
N LEU A 232 -27.60 -1.98 5.95
CA LEU A 232 -28.52 -2.46 7.00
C LEU A 232 -28.97 -1.30 7.91
N ALA A 233 -28.01 -0.50 8.40
CA ALA A 233 -28.30 0.65 9.24
C ALA A 233 -29.12 1.73 8.51
N THR A 234 -28.83 1.97 7.23
CA THR A 234 -29.56 2.95 6.40
C THR A 234 -31.00 2.51 6.17
N VAL A 235 -31.23 1.23 5.88
CA VAL A 235 -32.57 0.66 5.73
C VAL A 235 -33.39 0.82 7.01
N GLU A 236 -32.81 0.54 8.18
CA GLU A 236 -33.54 0.70 9.46
C GLU A 236 -33.91 2.17 9.73
N LEU A 237 -32.99 3.10 9.47
CA LEU A 237 -33.29 4.53 9.57
C LEU A 237 -34.38 4.96 8.59
N ALA A 238 -34.38 4.40 7.38
CA ALA A 238 -35.39 4.69 6.36
C ALA A 238 -36.76 4.13 6.75
N LYS A 239 -36.84 2.90 7.28
CA LYS A 239 -38.11 2.26 7.71
C LYS A 239 -38.87 3.12 8.70
N ALA A 240 -38.19 3.83 9.60
CA ALA A 240 -38.81 4.76 10.55
C ALA A 240 -39.52 5.96 9.88
N ARG A 241 -39.28 6.21 8.59
CA ARG A 241 -39.88 7.28 7.78
C ARG A 241 -40.91 6.77 6.76
N LEU A 242 -41.06 5.45 6.63
CA LEU A 242 -41.98 4.85 5.67
C LEU A 242 -43.36 4.62 6.29
N SER A 243 -44.41 4.80 5.49
CA SER A 243 -45.74 4.26 5.81
C SER A 243 -45.71 2.73 5.82
N ALA A 244 -46.66 2.09 6.52
CA ALA A 244 -46.74 0.63 6.57
C ALA A 244 -46.76 -0.05 5.18
N PRO A 245 -47.54 0.43 4.18
CA PRO A 245 -47.49 -0.15 2.83
C PRO A 245 -46.14 0.01 2.11
N GLN A 246 -45.40 1.08 2.39
CA GLN A 246 -44.06 1.28 1.83
C GLN A 246 -43.02 0.37 2.51
N ALA A 247 -43.10 0.22 3.83
CA ALA A 247 -42.24 -0.70 4.58
C ALA A 247 -42.47 -2.17 4.16
N ASP A 248 -43.72 -2.55 3.89
CA ASP A 248 -44.08 -3.89 3.42
C ASP A 248 -43.46 -4.24 2.06
N LYS A 249 -43.25 -3.25 1.19
CA LYS A 249 -42.61 -3.47 -0.12
C LYS A 249 -41.15 -3.89 -0.02
N ILE A 250 -40.46 -3.54 1.08
CA ILE A 250 -39.03 -3.79 1.26
C ILE A 250 -38.71 -4.91 2.27
N LYS A 251 -39.57 -5.17 3.27
CA LYS A 251 -39.21 -5.99 4.45
C LYS A 251 -38.74 -7.44 4.19
N ASN A 252 -39.11 -8.03 3.05
CA ASN A 252 -38.79 -9.42 2.70
C ASN A 252 -37.85 -9.52 1.49
N ARG A 253 -37.07 -8.47 1.24
CA ARG A 253 -36.14 -8.41 0.11
C ARG A 253 -34.70 -8.46 0.62
N PRO A 254 -33.75 -9.05 -0.13
CA PRO A 254 -32.33 -8.92 0.16
C PRO A 254 -31.91 -7.45 0.20
N ILE A 255 -30.82 -7.15 0.93
CA ILE A 255 -30.41 -5.78 1.25
C ILE A 255 -30.26 -4.88 0.01
N GLU A 256 -29.71 -5.38 -1.09
CA GLU A 256 -29.47 -4.59 -2.28
C GLU A 256 -30.79 -4.20 -2.97
N GLN A 257 -31.77 -5.11 -2.95
CA GLN A 257 -33.12 -4.83 -3.43
C GLN A 257 -33.85 -3.85 -2.52
N GLN A 258 -33.66 -3.94 -1.19
CA GLN A 258 -34.21 -2.94 -0.26
C GLN A 258 -33.65 -1.54 -0.57
N MET A 259 -32.33 -1.41 -0.73
CA MET A 259 -31.66 -0.15 -1.07
C MET A 259 -32.11 0.42 -2.42
N TYR A 260 -32.27 -0.44 -3.44
CA TYR A 260 -32.77 -0.05 -4.75
C TYR A 260 -34.19 0.54 -4.66
N LEU A 261 -35.11 -0.17 -3.99
CA LEU A 261 -36.49 0.26 -3.80
C LEU A 261 -36.59 1.54 -2.96
N LEU A 262 -35.76 1.67 -1.91
CA LEU A 262 -35.68 2.88 -1.11
C LEU A 262 -35.26 4.10 -1.93
N GLY A 263 -34.29 3.95 -2.83
CA GLY A 263 -33.93 5.03 -3.74
C GLY A 263 -35.15 5.53 -4.52
N GLY A 264 -35.98 4.62 -5.05
CA GLY A 264 -37.17 5.00 -5.83
C GLY A 264 -38.24 5.69 -5.00
N LEU A 265 -38.34 5.35 -3.72
CA LEU A 265 -39.25 6.00 -2.77
C LEU A 265 -38.79 7.42 -2.40
N PHE A 266 -37.48 7.66 -2.35
CA PHE A 266 -36.92 8.96 -1.94
C PHE A 266 -36.68 9.94 -3.10
N ASP A 267 -36.51 9.51 -4.36
CA ASP A 267 -36.20 10.43 -5.47
C ASP A 267 -37.23 11.54 -5.73
N ASN A 268 -38.48 11.36 -5.29
CA ASN A 268 -39.57 12.32 -5.47
C ASN A 268 -40.10 12.87 -4.14
N SER A 269 -39.37 12.68 -3.04
CA SER A 269 -39.75 13.21 -1.74
C SER A 269 -39.72 14.75 -1.78
N LYS A 270 -40.86 15.37 -1.45
CA LYS A 270 -40.97 16.82 -1.25
C LYS A 270 -40.33 17.27 0.07
N ASP A 271 -40.04 16.32 0.95
CA ASP A 271 -39.35 16.51 2.24
C ASP A 271 -37.83 16.60 2.05
N ARG A 272 -37.41 17.60 1.26
CA ARG A 272 -36.00 18.00 1.13
C ARG A 272 -35.39 18.52 2.45
N GLY A 273 -36.16 18.51 3.55
CA GLY A 273 -35.75 18.92 4.90
C GLY A 273 -34.99 17.87 5.70
N ALA A 274 -34.98 16.58 5.29
CA ALA A 274 -34.21 15.52 5.93
C ALA A 274 -33.08 15.00 5.01
N VAL A 275 -32.23 15.92 4.53
CA VAL A 275 -31.10 15.74 3.59
C VAL A 275 -30.11 14.60 3.95
N SER A 276 -30.20 13.99 5.14
CA SER A 276 -29.24 12.97 5.60
C SER A 276 -29.60 11.52 5.22
N ILE A 277 -30.88 11.13 5.17
CA ILE A 277 -31.25 9.72 4.92
C ILE A 277 -31.22 9.41 3.42
N GLU A 278 -31.78 10.29 2.58
CA GLU A 278 -31.76 10.15 1.11
C GLU A 278 -30.32 10.00 0.59
N ARG A 279 -29.42 10.89 1.04
CA ARG A 279 -28.00 10.81 0.67
C ARG A 279 -27.32 9.52 1.13
N LYS A 280 -27.70 8.97 2.28
CA LYS A 280 -27.17 7.67 2.74
C LYS A 280 -27.70 6.54 1.87
N VAL A 281 -28.96 6.61 1.44
CA VAL A 281 -29.55 5.66 0.49
C VAL A 281 -28.80 5.74 -0.85
N ASP A 282 -28.59 6.95 -1.40
CA ASP A 282 -27.88 7.17 -2.67
C ASP A 282 -26.40 6.76 -2.62
N ALA A 283 -25.75 6.97 -1.48
CA ALA A 283 -24.39 6.53 -1.25
C ALA A 283 -24.28 5.00 -1.23
N GLY A 284 -25.27 4.31 -0.64
CA GLY A 284 -25.23 2.88 -0.40
C GLY A 284 -25.85 2.01 -1.49
N ARG A 285 -26.68 2.57 -2.38
CA ARG A 285 -27.32 1.80 -3.47
C ARG A 285 -26.43 1.70 -4.72
N GLN A 286 -26.77 0.74 -5.58
CA GLN A 286 -26.19 0.61 -6.91
C GLN A 286 -26.66 1.74 -7.85
N SER A 287 -25.86 2.03 -8.87
CA SER A 287 -26.21 2.96 -9.95
C SER A 287 -27.41 2.48 -10.75
N ARG A 288 -28.26 3.43 -11.15
CA ARG A 288 -29.34 3.23 -12.12
C ARG A 288 -28.90 3.59 -13.54
N PRO A 289 -29.66 3.20 -14.57
CA PRO A 289 -29.46 3.70 -15.92
C PRO A 289 -29.40 5.25 -15.93
N GLY A 290 -28.34 5.82 -16.52
CA GLY A 290 -28.08 7.27 -16.57
C GLY A 290 -27.22 7.82 -15.44
N GLU A 291 -27.03 7.08 -14.36
CA GLU A 291 -26.06 7.38 -13.28
C GLU A 291 -24.70 6.69 -13.52
N THR A 292 -24.68 5.76 -14.47
CA THR A 292 -23.46 5.10 -14.95
C THR A 292 -22.78 5.93 -16.03
N LEU A 293 -21.46 6.07 -15.96
CA LEU A 293 -20.68 6.68 -17.03
C LEU A 293 -20.42 5.63 -18.12
N SER A 294 -20.76 5.96 -19.38
CA SER A 294 -20.34 5.16 -20.53
C SER A 294 -18.83 5.25 -20.73
N PHE A 295 -18.27 4.34 -21.54
CA PHE A 295 -16.85 4.38 -21.90
C PHE A 295 -16.44 5.74 -22.51
N GLN A 296 -17.25 6.28 -23.43
CA GLN A 296 -17.01 7.57 -24.07
C GLN A 296 -17.10 8.73 -23.05
N ASN A 297 -18.05 8.66 -22.11
CA ASN A 297 -18.17 9.66 -21.04
C ASN A 297 -16.95 9.62 -20.10
N ASN A 298 -16.43 8.43 -19.79
CA ASN A 298 -15.20 8.27 -19.00
C ASN A 298 -14.00 8.91 -19.71
N GLN A 299 -13.83 8.66 -21.02
CA GLN A 299 -12.73 9.26 -21.79
C GLN A 299 -12.82 10.79 -21.83
N LEU A 300 -14.02 11.33 -22.09
CA LEU A 300 -14.24 12.78 -22.10
C LEU A 300 -13.98 13.40 -20.73
N LEU A 301 -14.57 12.83 -19.67
CA LEU A 301 -14.40 13.32 -18.30
C LEU A 301 -12.94 13.24 -17.86
N ALA A 302 -12.22 12.17 -18.20
CA ALA A 302 -10.79 12.04 -17.91
C ALA A 302 -9.97 13.16 -18.59
N GLY A 303 -10.29 13.50 -19.85
CA GLY A 303 -9.68 14.64 -20.54
C GLY A 303 -9.95 15.98 -19.85
N MET A 304 -11.16 16.20 -19.33
CA MET A 304 -11.51 17.39 -18.57
C MET A 304 -10.82 17.43 -17.18
N LEU A 305 -10.73 16.28 -16.52
CA LEU A 305 -10.06 16.14 -15.23
C LEU A 305 -8.56 16.40 -15.34
N ARG A 306 -7.89 15.92 -16.41
CA ARG A 306 -6.46 16.17 -16.67
C ARG A 306 -6.10 17.65 -16.51
N THR A 307 -6.85 18.55 -17.14
CA THR A 307 -6.60 20.00 -17.08
C THR A 307 -7.07 20.62 -15.77
N SER A 308 -8.26 20.22 -15.28
CA SER A 308 -8.82 20.84 -14.08
C SER A 308 -8.08 20.46 -12.80
N LEU A 309 -7.55 19.23 -12.70
CA LEU A 309 -6.77 18.75 -11.56
C LEU A 309 -5.49 19.58 -11.37
N GLN A 310 -4.77 19.87 -12.44
CA GLN A 310 -3.57 20.73 -12.38
C GLN A 310 -3.93 22.12 -11.84
N SER A 311 -5.07 22.69 -12.27
CA SER A 311 -5.53 23.97 -11.76
C SER A 311 -5.95 23.90 -10.28
N GLU A 312 -6.59 22.80 -9.87
CA GLU A 312 -7.15 22.60 -8.53
C GLU A 312 -6.08 22.40 -7.45
N VAL A 313 -4.95 21.76 -7.78
CA VAL A 313 -3.86 21.52 -6.82
C VAL A 313 -3.01 22.76 -6.55
N LYS A 314 -3.04 23.75 -7.46
CA LYS A 314 -2.24 24.98 -7.36
C LYS A 314 -2.48 25.74 -6.05
N GLY A 315 -1.42 26.34 -5.51
CA GLY A 315 -1.49 27.21 -4.31
C GLY A 315 -1.38 26.45 -2.97
N THR A 316 -1.13 25.14 -3.05
CA THR A 316 -0.72 24.30 -1.92
C THR A 316 0.74 23.91 -2.12
N ALA A 317 1.47 23.64 -1.03
CA ALA A 317 2.85 23.20 -1.13
C ALA A 317 2.97 21.85 -1.84
N ALA A 318 2.12 20.88 -1.45
CA ALA A 318 2.06 19.57 -2.09
C ALA A 318 1.70 19.67 -3.59
N GLY A 319 0.67 20.45 -3.92
CA GLY A 319 0.24 20.63 -5.30
C GLY A 319 1.23 21.38 -6.17
N ASN A 320 1.91 22.42 -5.64
CA ASN A 320 2.94 23.14 -6.38
C ASN A 320 4.12 22.24 -6.76
N LYS A 321 4.46 21.25 -5.91
CA LYS A 321 5.50 20.26 -6.21
C LYS A 321 5.10 19.34 -7.37
N ILE A 322 3.87 18.82 -7.35
CA ILE A 322 3.31 18.02 -8.45
C ILE A 322 3.27 18.83 -9.75
N LEU A 323 2.89 20.10 -9.67
CA LEU A 323 2.90 20.97 -10.85
C LEU A 323 4.31 21.20 -11.38
N LYS A 324 5.32 21.36 -10.52
CA LYS A 324 6.72 21.48 -10.94
C LYS A 324 7.16 20.23 -11.71
N PHE A 325 6.77 19.04 -11.24
CA PHE A 325 7.06 17.77 -11.92
C PHE A 325 6.43 17.70 -13.33
N TYR A 326 5.13 17.99 -13.46
CA TYR A 326 4.51 17.97 -14.79
C TYR A 326 5.03 19.10 -15.71
N ASN A 327 5.37 20.26 -15.15
CA ASN A 327 5.97 21.37 -15.90
C ASN A 327 7.43 21.07 -16.34
N SER A 328 8.10 20.07 -15.78
CA SER A 328 9.41 19.63 -16.27
C SER A 328 9.34 18.68 -17.48
N GLY A 329 8.13 18.47 -18.03
CA GLY A 329 7.91 17.64 -19.22
C GLY A 329 7.38 16.24 -18.94
N ALA A 330 7.10 15.89 -17.68
CA ALA A 330 6.45 14.62 -17.36
C ALA A 330 5.02 14.59 -17.93
N LYS A 331 4.62 13.46 -18.52
CA LYS A 331 3.27 13.30 -19.09
C LYS A 331 2.27 13.03 -17.98
N LEU A 332 1.22 13.86 -17.89
CA LEU A 332 0.04 13.56 -17.08
C LEU A 332 -0.99 12.80 -17.92
N ASP A 333 -1.21 11.53 -17.60
CA ASP A 333 -2.29 10.73 -18.17
C ASP A 333 -3.29 10.34 -17.08
N VAL A 334 -4.56 10.68 -17.29
CA VAL A 334 -5.65 10.40 -16.33
C VAL A 334 -6.66 9.54 -17.06
N ALA A 335 -7.15 8.50 -16.38
CA ALA A 335 -8.27 7.70 -16.85
C ALA A 335 -9.29 7.47 -15.74
N ILE A 336 -10.49 7.05 -16.15
CA ILE A 336 -11.57 6.67 -15.25
C ILE A 336 -11.97 5.25 -15.60
N GLU A 337 -11.62 4.32 -14.71
CA GLU A 337 -11.80 2.88 -14.90
C GLU A 337 -12.12 2.27 -13.53
N SER A 338 -12.66 1.05 -13.49
CA SER A 338 -12.84 0.36 -12.21
C SER A 338 -11.48 -0.06 -11.67
N CYS A 339 -11.17 0.35 -10.44
CA CYS A 339 -9.91 -0.03 -9.80
C CYS A 339 -10.06 -1.22 -8.83
N ARG A 340 -11.23 -1.90 -8.85
CA ARG A 340 -11.51 -3.15 -8.12
C ARG A 340 -11.22 -3.09 -6.61
N GLY A 341 -11.68 -2.03 -5.94
CA GLY A 341 -11.62 -1.92 -4.47
C GLY A 341 -10.64 -0.90 -3.92
N CYS A 342 -10.06 -0.04 -4.76
CA CYS A 342 -9.37 1.19 -4.37
C CYS A 342 -10.19 2.44 -4.75
N TYR A 343 -9.61 3.64 -4.56
CA TYR A 343 -10.19 4.91 -5.03
C TYR A 343 -9.44 5.51 -6.22
N ALA A 344 -8.14 5.24 -6.31
CA ALA A 344 -7.32 5.48 -7.47
C ALA A 344 -6.11 4.53 -7.45
N LYS A 345 -5.37 4.49 -8.56
CA LYS A 345 -4.05 3.85 -8.64
C LYS A 345 -3.20 4.50 -9.74
N TYR A 346 -1.90 4.52 -9.54
CA TYR A 346 -0.90 4.76 -10.58
C TYR A 346 -0.47 3.44 -11.24
N GLU A 347 -0.41 3.42 -12.57
CA GLU A 347 0.11 2.29 -13.35
C GLU A 347 1.47 2.65 -13.96
N PRO A 348 2.59 2.07 -13.46
CA PRO A 348 3.93 2.33 -13.95
C PRO A 348 4.11 2.09 -15.46
N ASP A 349 3.58 0.96 -15.98
CA ASP A 349 3.80 0.50 -17.35
C ASP A 349 3.36 1.49 -18.44
N ASN A 350 2.34 2.28 -18.16
CA ASN A 350 1.74 3.23 -19.11
C ASN A 350 1.71 4.67 -18.57
N GLY A 351 2.19 4.89 -17.35
CA GLY A 351 2.24 6.20 -16.68
C GLY A 351 0.87 6.80 -16.36
N LYS A 352 -0.19 5.98 -16.29
CA LYS A 352 -1.58 6.43 -16.12
C LYS A 352 -1.97 6.51 -14.66
N ILE A 353 -2.67 7.59 -14.28
CA ILE A 353 -3.39 7.71 -13.02
C ILE A 353 -4.86 7.33 -13.27
N ILE A 354 -5.31 6.24 -12.69
CA ILE A 354 -6.68 5.73 -12.81
C ILE A 354 -7.47 6.18 -11.59
N LEU A 355 -8.54 6.96 -11.81
CA LEU A 355 -9.54 7.28 -10.80
C LEU A 355 -10.69 6.28 -10.88
N ASP A 356 -11.14 5.77 -9.73
CA ASP A 356 -12.17 4.74 -9.70
C ASP A 356 -13.53 5.26 -10.19
N SER A 357 -14.11 4.56 -11.18
CA SER A 357 -15.39 4.94 -11.76
C SER A 357 -16.55 4.83 -10.77
N GLU A 358 -16.54 3.87 -9.84
CA GLU A 358 -17.60 3.71 -8.86
C GLU A 358 -17.59 4.84 -7.82
N MET A 359 -16.40 5.31 -7.41
CA MET A 359 -16.25 6.50 -6.56
C MET A 359 -16.88 7.74 -7.23
N ILE A 360 -16.61 7.96 -8.51
CA ILE A 360 -17.16 9.12 -9.26
C ILE A 360 -18.68 9.00 -9.42
N GLN A 361 -19.19 7.81 -9.76
CA GLN A 361 -20.63 7.58 -9.87
C GLN A 361 -21.33 7.73 -8.51
N GLN A 362 -20.71 7.28 -7.41
CA GLN A 362 -21.23 7.52 -6.06
C GLN A 362 -21.33 9.02 -5.74
N TYR A 363 -20.30 9.80 -6.09
CA TYR A 363 -20.35 11.26 -5.96
C TYR A 363 -21.50 11.87 -6.75
N MET A 364 -21.72 11.41 -7.99
CA MET A 364 -22.81 11.85 -8.85
C MET A 364 -24.18 11.57 -8.22
N ARG A 365 -24.41 10.34 -7.71
CA ARG A 365 -25.67 9.94 -7.07
C ARG A 365 -25.99 10.81 -5.86
N ILE A 366 -25.04 10.95 -4.92
CA ILE A 366 -25.24 11.73 -3.67
C ILE A 366 -25.55 13.20 -3.93
N ASN A 367 -25.07 13.74 -5.06
CA ASN A 367 -25.29 15.12 -5.44
C ASN A 367 -26.36 15.30 -6.52
N ASN A 368 -27.07 14.22 -6.89
CA ASN A 368 -28.11 14.21 -7.91
C ASN A 368 -27.63 14.81 -9.25
N ILE A 369 -26.48 14.34 -9.73
CA ILE A 369 -25.83 14.80 -10.97
C ILE A 369 -25.91 13.69 -12.01
N THR A 370 -26.50 13.98 -13.17
CA THR A 370 -26.44 13.06 -14.32
C THR A 370 -25.10 13.17 -15.06
N ALA A 371 -24.72 12.13 -15.81
CA ALA A 371 -23.49 12.18 -16.62
C ALA A 371 -23.47 13.38 -17.58
N GLU A 372 -24.59 13.67 -18.24
CA GLU A 372 -24.73 14.83 -19.11
C GLU A 372 -24.52 16.16 -18.37
N THR A 373 -25.11 16.30 -17.18
CA THR A 373 -24.97 17.52 -16.37
C THR A 373 -23.52 17.72 -15.93
N LEU A 374 -22.85 16.65 -15.50
CA LEU A 374 -21.44 16.70 -15.07
C LEU A 374 -20.53 17.19 -16.21
N LEU A 375 -20.74 16.65 -17.41
CA LEU A 375 -19.90 16.95 -18.59
C LEU A 375 -20.15 18.35 -19.16
N LYS A 376 -21.36 18.91 -19.01
CA LYS A 376 -21.71 20.25 -19.54
C LYS A 376 -21.54 21.37 -18.52
N ASN A 377 -21.60 21.09 -17.21
CA ASN A 377 -21.60 22.12 -16.17
C ASN A 377 -20.22 22.27 -15.50
N LYS A 378 -19.53 23.38 -15.79
CA LYS A 378 -18.21 23.71 -15.23
C LYS A 378 -18.19 23.73 -13.69
N THR A 379 -19.28 24.14 -13.04
CA THR A 379 -19.37 24.16 -11.57
C THR A 379 -19.40 22.75 -11.00
N GLN A 380 -20.13 21.84 -11.64
CA GLN A 380 -20.19 20.44 -11.20
C GLN A 380 -18.88 19.71 -11.45
N LEU A 381 -18.25 19.95 -12.60
CA LEU A 381 -16.90 19.45 -12.87
C LEU A 381 -15.92 19.96 -11.80
N ALA A 382 -15.90 21.28 -11.50
CA ALA A 382 -14.99 21.84 -10.51
C ALA A 382 -15.21 21.29 -9.09
N ALA A 383 -16.45 20.94 -8.74
CA ALA A 383 -16.76 20.29 -7.47
C ALA A 383 -16.29 18.82 -7.45
N LEU A 384 -16.45 18.08 -8.55
CA LEU A 384 -15.87 16.75 -8.70
C LEU A 384 -14.33 16.80 -8.64
N THR A 385 -13.69 17.75 -9.34
CA THR A 385 -12.23 17.93 -9.32
C THR A 385 -11.72 18.12 -7.89
N LYS A 386 -12.40 18.95 -7.07
CA LYS A 386 -12.09 19.09 -5.63
C LYS A 386 -12.23 17.79 -4.85
N TYR A 387 -13.28 17.02 -5.15
CA TYR A 387 -13.54 15.76 -4.47
C TYR A 387 -12.44 14.72 -4.73
N VAL A 388 -11.98 14.61 -5.97
CA VAL A 388 -10.98 13.61 -6.37
C VAL A 388 -9.53 14.08 -6.23
N SER A 389 -9.29 15.37 -5.99
CA SER A 389 -7.92 15.93 -5.98
C SER A 389 -6.98 15.36 -4.90
N PRO A 390 -7.42 14.94 -3.69
CA PRO A 390 -6.53 14.27 -2.75
C PRO A 390 -5.92 12.98 -3.33
N MET A 391 -6.73 12.13 -3.98
CA MET A 391 -6.20 10.92 -4.64
C MET A 391 -5.28 11.24 -5.79
N PHE A 392 -5.59 12.28 -6.57
CA PHE A 392 -4.69 12.71 -7.63
C PHE A 392 -3.31 13.10 -7.07
N VAL A 393 -3.27 13.78 -5.92
CA VAL A 393 -2.01 14.12 -5.24
C VAL A 393 -1.26 12.88 -4.77
N HIS A 394 -1.97 11.90 -4.21
CA HIS A 394 -1.40 10.61 -3.80
C HIS A 394 -0.76 9.89 -4.99
N GLU A 395 -1.51 9.65 -6.07
CA GLU A 395 -1.04 8.90 -7.23
C GLU A 395 0.02 9.66 -8.07
N ALA A 396 -0.07 10.98 -8.14
CA ALA A 396 0.97 11.79 -8.79
C ALA A 396 2.31 11.69 -8.04
N THR A 397 2.28 11.48 -6.72
CA THR A 397 3.48 11.23 -5.92
C THR A 397 4.09 9.88 -6.29
N HIS A 398 3.29 8.83 -6.49
CA HIS A 398 3.80 7.56 -7.01
C HIS A 398 4.44 7.68 -8.40
N GLN A 399 3.85 8.49 -9.29
CA GLN A 399 4.46 8.78 -10.58
C GLN A 399 5.82 9.48 -10.44
N MET A 400 5.94 10.44 -9.50
CA MET A 400 7.22 11.12 -9.22
C MET A 400 8.28 10.17 -8.67
N GLN A 401 7.89 9.23 -7.80
CA GLN A 401 8.79 8.20 -7.27
C GLN A 401 9.28 7.25 -8.37
N HIS A 402 8.40 6.88 -9.29
CA HIS A 402 8.76 6.04 -10.43
C HIS A 402 9.70 6.77 -11.40
N ASP A 403 9.38 8.01 -11.78
CA ASP A 403 10.25 8.84 -12.65
C ASP A 403 11.64 9.08 -12.02
N TRP A 404 11.72 9.25 -10.69
CA TRP A 404 13.00 9.33 -10.00
C TRP A 404 13.84 8.06 -10.16
N ALA A 405 13.24 6.88 -9.94
CA ALA A 405 13.93 5.61 -10.08
C ALA A 405 14.39 5.36 -11.54
N ASP A 406 13.53 5.67 -12.51
CA ASP A 406 13.85 5.56 -13.94
C ASP A 406 15.02 6.46 -14.34
N LYS A 407 15.03 7.71 -13.89
CA LYS A 407 16.13 8.65 -14.15
C LYS A 407 17.43 8.23 -13.48
N ALA A 408 17.35 7.66 -12.27
CA ALA A 408 18.48 7.09 -11.57
C ALA A 408 18.95 5.74 -12.16
N ARG A 409 18.12 5.11 -13.00
CA ARG A 409 18.35 3.78 -13.60
C ARG A 409 18.59 2.70 -12.53
N ILE A 410 17.80 2.76 -11.48
CA ILE A 410 17.86 1.80 -10.35
C ILE A 410 16.57 1.00 -10.27
N TYR A 411 16.68 -0.26 -9.88
CA TYR A 411 15.51 -1.05 -9.51
C TYR A 411 14.89 -0.51 -8.22
N LYS A 412 13.59 -0.17 -8.21
CA LYS A 412 12.87 0.28 -7.00
C LYS A 412 11.68 -0.63 -6.72
N PRO A 413 11.73 -1.51 -5.70
CA PRO A 413 10.55 -2.25 -5.30
C PRO A 413 9.49 -1.30 -4.72
N TYR A 414 8.22 -1.62 -4.91
CA TYR A 414 7.12 -0.90 -4.27
C TYR A 414 7.03 -1.26 -2.77
N VAL A 415 7.20 -0.26 -1.90
CA VAL A 415 7.48 -0.45 -0.47
C VAL A 415 6.67 0.51 0.41
N GLN A 416 6.63 0.25 1.73
CA GLN A 416 5.90 1.10 2.68
C GLN A 416 6.35 2.55 2.65
N GLU A 417 7.64 2.79 2.44
CA GLU A 417 8.23 4.13 2.31
C GLU A 417 7.60 4.93 1.19
N ASP A 418 7.22 4.28 0.07
CA ASP A 418 6.53 4.94 -1.04
C ASP A 418 5.15 5.45 -0.60
N GLU A 419 4.42 4.63 0.16
CA GLU A 419 3.08 4.98 0.67
C GLU A 419 3.10 6.02 1.79
N ILE A 420 4.17 6.07 2.57
CA ILE A 420 4.33 7.12 3.58
C ILE A 420 4.51 8.47 2.91
N GLU A 421 5.33 8.54 1.86
CA GLU A 421 5.51 9.77 1.12
C GLU A 421 4.21 10.21 0.42
N SER A 422 3.55 9.32 -0.32
CA SER A 422 2.32 9.65 -1.05
C SER A 422 1.17 10.00 -0.11
N ALA A 423 0.95 9.24 0.98
CA ALA A 423 -0.06 9.55 1.97
C ALA A 423 0.25 10.87 2.72
N SER A 424 1.52 11.20 2.94
CA SER A 424 1.91 12.48 3.55
C SER A 424 1.64 13.66 2.61
N MET A 425 1.90 13.50 1.31
CA MET A 425 1.59 14.51 0.29
C MET A 425 0.07 14.74 0.17
N GLU A 426 -0.72 13.66 0.17
CA GLU A 426 -2.19 13.73 0.24
C GLU A 426 -2.67 14.47 1.49
N ALA A 427 -2.15 14.09 2.67
CA ALA A 427 -2.58 14.65 3.94
C ALA A 427 -2.20 16.13 4.08
N LEU A 428 -1.00 16.51 3.62
CA LEU A 428 -0.55 17.90 3.58
C LEU A 428 -1.46 18.72 2.65
N TYR A 429 -1.71 18.24 1.43
CA TYR A 429 -2.62 18.88 0.49
C TYR A 429 -4.01 19.10 1.11
N THR A 430 -4.58 18.03 1.69
CA THR A 430 -5.90 18.08 2.32
C THR A 430 -5.92 19.08 3.48
N THR A 431 -4.89 19.09 4.34
CA THR A 431 -4.74 20.05 5.43
C THR A 431 -4.73 21.50 4.94
N GLU A 432 -3.95 21.79 3.89
CA GLU A 432 -3.85 23.13 3.33
C GLU A 432 -5.17 23.58 2.69
N LYS A 433 -5.86 22.70 1.96
CA LYS A 433 -7.15 23.01 1.33
C LYS A 433 -8.26 23.19 2.35
N MET A 434 -8.31 22.37 3.40
CA MET A 434 -9.26 22.53 4.50
C MET A 434 -9.10 23.87 5.22
N LYS A 435 -7.88 24.43 5.26
CA LYS A 435 -7.59 25.76 5.83
C LYS A 435 -7.89 26.90 4.85
N LYS A 436 -7.50 26.78 3.58
CA LYS A 436 -7.46 27.89 2.61
C LYS A 436 -8.67 27.95 1.67
N ASP A 437 -9.36 26.85 1.42
CA ASP A 437 -10.45 26.74 0.43
C ASP A 437 -11.78 26.37 1.10
N LYS A 438 -12.64 27.38 1.30
CA LYS A 438 -13.95 27.17 1.94
C LYS A 438 -14.82 26.16 1.18
N LYS A 439 -14.79 26.16 -0.15
CA LYS A 439 -15.63 25.25 -0.94
C LYS A 439 -15.16 23.81 -0.80
N PHE A 440 -13.84 23.60 -0.76
CA PHE A 440 -13.25 22.29 -0.47
C PHE A 440 -13.65 21.82 0.94
N LYS A 441 -13.50 22.68 1.95
CA LYS A 441 -13.89 22.38 3.34
C LYS A 441 -15.37 22.00 3.47
N ASP A 442 -16.26 22.83 2.94
CA ASP A 442 -17.71 22.58 3.00
C ASP A 442 -18.08 21.27 2.29
N LEU A 443 -17.42 20.97 1.16
CA LEU A 443 -17.62 19.72 0.43
C LEU A 443 -17.22 18.50 1.27
N PHE A 444 -16.00 18.46 1.82
CA PHE A 444 -15.53 17.29 2.56
C PHE A 444 -16.28 17.09 3.88
N LEU A 445 -16.57 18.15 4.65
CA LEU A 445 -17.38 18.05 5.88
C LEU A 445 -18.81 17.59 5.63
N LYS A 446 -19.36 17.88 4.44
CA LYS A 446 -20.65 17.34 4.02
C LYS A 446 -20.53 15.87 3.63
N MET A 447 -19.50 15.52 2.86
CA MET A 447 -19.36 14.18 2.27
C MET A 447 -18.86 13.14 3.26
N GLU A 448 -18.03 13.48 4.25
CA GLU A 448 -17.51 12.56 5.27
C GLU A 448 -18.60 11.80 6.03
N LYS A 449 -19.79 12.42 6.16
CA LYS A 449 -20.94 11.82 6.86
C LYS A 449 -21.71 10.81 5.99
N THR A 450 -21.33 10.68 4.73
CA THR A 450 -22.06 9.94 3.70
C THR A 450 -21.18 9.00 2.88
N THR A 451 -19.87 9.26 2.75
CA THR A 451 -18.95 8.41 1.97
C THR A 451 -17.73 8.03 2.78
N ALA A 452 -17.39 6.74 2.73
CA ALA A 452 -16.17 6.20 3.33
C ALA A 452 -14.91 6.86 2.73
N TYR A 453 -14.95 7.24 1.45
CA TYR A 453 -13.87 7.97 0.78
C TYR A 453 -13.56 9.29 1.50
N ALA A 454 -14.55 10.18 1.63
CA ALA A 454 -14.32 11.50 2.21
C ALA A 454 -13.94 11.39 3.69
N GLN A 455 -14.59 10.49 4.43
CA GLN A 455 -14.23 10.16 5.80
C GLN A 455 -12.75 9.76 5.89
N LYS A 456 -12.30 8.86 5.02
CA LYS A 456 -10.92 8.37 5.03
C LYS A 456 -9.91 9.49 4.78
N ARG A 457 -10.18 10.42 3.85
CA ARG A 457 -9.28 11.57 3.57
C ARG A 457 -9.17 12.49 4.79
N ILE A 458 -10.29 12.75 5.48
CA ILE A 458 -10.29 13.53 6.73
C ILE A 458 -9.54 12.80 7.84
N GLU A 459 -9.75 11.49 8.01
CA GLU A 459 -8.99 10.68 8.97
C GLU A 459 -7.48 10.69 8.68
N THR A 460 -7.07 10.54 7.41
CA THR A 460 -5.65 10.65 7.03
C THR A 460 -5.08 12.02 7.41
N MET A 461 -5.80 13.10 7.11
CA MET A 461 -5.43 14.47 7.48
C MET A 461 -5.30 14.64 8.99
N ASP A 462 -6.28 14.18 9.77
CA ASP A 462 -6.26 14.29 11.24
C ASP A 462 -5.07 13.55 11.83
N ARG A 463 -4.78 12.33 11.35
CA ARG A 463 -3.61 11.54 11.77
C ARG A 463 -2.30 12.22 11.43
N PHE A 464 -2.21 12.86 10.27
CA PHE A 464 -1.02 13.62 9.87
C PHE A 464 -0.78 14.80 10.82
N ASN A 465 -1.85 15.50 11.21
CA ASN A 465 -1.78 16.60 12.17
C ASN A 465 -1.41 16.18 13.61
N GLU A 466 -1.44 14.88 13.94
CA GLU A 466 -0.92 14.36 15.22
C GLU A 466 0.62 14.30 15.28
N GLY A 467 1.30 14.48 14.15
CA GLY A 467 2.77 14.51 14.00
C GLY A 467 3.32 13.40 13.10
N SER A 468 4.41 13.70 12.39
CA SER A 468 5.01 12.84 11.36
C SER A 468 5.37 11.43 11.85
N VAL A 469 5.97 11.31 13.04
CA VAL A 469 6.34 9.99 13.61
C VAL A 469 5.12 9.11 13.88
N LYS A 470 4.03 9.70 14.38
CA LYS A 470 2.78 8.95 14.62
C LYS A 470 2.08 8.62 13.31
N PHE A 471 2.14 9.53 12.34
CA PHE A 471 1.58 9.32 11.02
C PHE A 471 2.27 8.18 10.28
N ASP A 472 3.60 8.20 10.19
CA ASP A 472 4.43 7.12 9.62
C ASP A 472 4.05 5.76 10.24
N LYS A 473 4.04 5.71 11.58
CA LYS A 473 3.63 4.50 12.29
C LYS A 473 2.21 4.06 11.92
N THR A 474 1.26 4.99 11.78
CA THR A 474 -0.13 4.70 11.39
C THR A 474 -0.21 4.18 9.96
N VAL A 475 0.49 4.81 9.01
CA VAL A 475 0.55 4.38 7.61
C VAL A 475 1.09 2.93 7.54
N ARG A 476 2.23 2.66 8.20
CA ARG A 476 2.85 1.32 8.22
C ARG A 476 2.00 0.25 8.90
N GLN A 477 1.27 0.60 9.97
CA GLN A 477 0.58 -0.38 10.81
C GLN A 477 -0.89 -0.58 10.44
N VAL A 478 -1.55 0.46 9.94
CA VAL A 478 -3.01 0.47 9.76
C VAL A 478 -3.38 0.51 8.30
N TYR A 479 -2.68 1.32 7.48
CA TYR A 479 -3.09 1.56 6.09
C TYR A 479 -2.40 0.59 5.12
N TYR A 480 -1.10 0.35 5.32
CA TYR A 480 -0.25 -0.39 4.37
C TYR A 480 0.58 -1.50 5.01
N TYR A 481 0.00 -2.17 6.00
CA TYR A 481 0.60 -3.34 6.66
C TYR A 481 0.81 -4.55 5.72
N GLY A 482 0.13 -4.55 4.57
CA GLY A 482 0.26 -5.56 3.51
C GLY A 482 1.39 -5.28 2.51
N ILE A 483 2.15 -4.19 2.67
CA ILE A 483 3.29 -3.84 1.84
C ILE A 483 4.58 -4.04 2.66
N PRO A 484 5.66 -4.62 2.10
CA PRO A 484 6.93 -4.77 2.81
C PRO A 484 7.62 -3.41 3.02
N SER A 485 8.41 -3.27 4.08
CA SER A 485 9.40 -2.20 4.19
C SER A 485 10.47 -2.38 3.10
N PHE A 486 11.20 -1.31 2.76
CA PHE A 486 12.33 -1.41 1.84
C PHE A 486 13.32 -2.51 2.24
N ASP A 487 13.65 -2.60 3.53
CA ASP A 487 14.57 -3.63 4.02
C ASP A 487 14.02 -5.04 3.84
N ALA A 488 12.73 -5.25 4.10
CA ALA A 488 12.10 -6.55 3.87
C ALA A 488 12.05 -6.90 2.37
N ALA A 489 11.69 -5.95 1.51
CA ALA A 489 11.63 -6.16 0.06
C ALA A 489 13.02 -6.45 -0.54
N SER A 490 14.01 -5.61 -0.21
CA SER A 490 15.39 -5.76 -0.65
C SER A 490 15.97 -7.10 -0.22
N SER A 491 15.79 -7.46 1.05
CA SER A 491 16.23 -8.75 1.59
C SER A 491 15.62 -9.95 0.84
N GLN A 492 14.33 -9.90 0.51
CA GLN A 492 13.67 -10.96 -0.26
C GLN A 492 14.24 -11.12 -1.66
N ILE A 493 14.42 -10.00 -2.36
CA ILE A 493 14.94 -9.98 -3.72
C ILE A 493 16.41 -10.42 -3.74
N LEU A 494 17.25 -9.85 -2.88
CA LEU A 494 18.66 -10.24 -2.76
C LEU A 494 18.81 -11.74 -2.48
N SER A 495 17.99 -12.28 -1.56
CA SER A 495 18.01 -13.72 -1.26
C SER A 495 17.61 -14.60 -2.45
N ALA A 496 16.61 -14.19 -3.24
CA ALA A 496 16.15 -14.93 -4.41
C ALA A 496 17.18 -14.84 -5.55
N ILE A 497 17.68 -13.64 -5.85
CA ILE A 497 18.68 -13.41 -6.89
C ILE A 497 19.97 -14.16 -6.54
N SER A 498 20.49 -14.05 -5.32
CA SER A 498 21.72 -14.75 -4.93
C SER A 498 21.58 -16.26 -5.04
N ALA A 499 20.44 -16.83 -4.60
CA ALA A 499 20.21 -18.27 -4.73
C ALA A 499 20.20 -18.73 -6.19
N GLU A 500 19.60 -17.94 -7.08
CA GLU A 500 19.58 -18.24 -8.51
C GLU A 500 20.95 -18.09 -9.17
N LEU A 501 21.70 -17.03 -8.84
CA LEU A 501 23.07 -16.83 -9.33
C LEU A 501 23.98 -17.98 -8.87
N GLU A 502 23.86 -18.45 -7.62
CA GLU A 502 24.57 -19.63 -7.14
C GLU A 502 24.17 -20.91 -7.89
N ARG A 503 22.86 -21.13 -8.11
CA ARG A 503 22.38 -22.28 -8.91
C ARG A 503 23.00 -22.30 -10.31
N ARG A 504 23.12 -21.13 -10.96
CA ARG A 504 23.73 -21.00 -12.29
C ARG A 504 25.21 -21.37 -12.33
N LYS A 505 25.95 -21.24 -11.23
CA LYS A 505 27.35 -21.69 -11.15
C LYS A 505 27.47 -23.21 -11.35
N ALA A 506 26.46 -23.98 -10.94
CA ALA A 506 26.41 -25.43 -11.10
C ALA A 506 25.93 -25.89 -12.50
N LEU A 507 25.47 -24.98 -13.36
CA LEU A 507 24.99 -25.32 -14.71
C LEU A 507 26.14 -25.53 -15.71
N SER A 508 25.84 -26.20 -16.82
CA SER A 508 26.76 -26.23 -17.97
C SER A 508 26.84 -24.86 -18.64
N ALA A 509 27.91 -24.60 -19.41
CA ALA A 509 28.03 -23.36 -20.16
C ALA A 509 26.91 -23.19 -21.21
N ALA A 510 26.47 -24.29 -21.82
CA ALA A 510 25.38 -24.29 -22.79
C ALA A 510 24.04 -23.93 -22.14
N ASP A 511 23.73 -24.50 -20.97
CA ASP A 511 22.49 -24.19 -20.26
C ASP A 511 22.45 -22.73 -19.79
N ARG A 512 23.58 -22.19 -19.30
CA ARG A 512 23.68 -20.77 -18.97
C ARG A 512 23.43 -19.88 -20.19
N ALA A 513 24.07 -20.19 -21.32
CA ALA A 513 23.89 -19.43 -22.55
C ALA A 513 22.44 -19.49 -23.05
N ALA A 514 21.76 -20.64 -22.91
CA ALA A 514 20.35 -20.79 -23.27
C ALA A 514 19.44 -19.91 -22.39
N LEU A 515 19.67 -19.87 -21.07
CA LEU A 515 18.95 -18.99 -20.15
C LEU A 515 19.15 -17.51 -20.51
N ASP A 516 20.39 -17.10 -20.78
CA ASP A 516 20.67 -15.69 -21.11
C ASP A 516 20.17 -15.26 -22.50
N ALA A 517 20.06 -16.20 -23.45
CA ALA A 517 19.48 -15.96 -24.76
C ALA A 517 17.96 -15.73 -24.69
N GLY A 518 17.24 -16.57 -23.93
CA GLY A 518 15.78 -16.57 -23.87
C GLY A 518 15.16 -15.79 -22.70
N GLY A 519 15.95 -15.42 -21.69
CA GLY A 519 15.43 -14.83 -20.45
C GLY A 519 14.92 -13.40 -20.56
N THR A 520 14.18 -12.97 -19.55
CA THR A 520 13.69 -11.59 -19.41
C THR A 520 14.84 -10.60 -19.23
N GLY A 521 14.87 -9.56 -20.07
CA GLY A 521 15.90 -8.53 -20.02
C GLY A 521 15.74 -7.53 -18.88
N LEU A 522 16.78 -6.71 -18.65
CA LEU A 522 16.84 -5.75 -17.54
C LEU A 522 15.64 -4.79 -17.52
N LYS A 523 15.24 -4.24 -18.68
CA LYS A 523 14.14 -3.28 -18.76
C LYS A 523 12.84 -3.82 -18.16
N ASP A 524 12.48 -5.05 -18.53
CA ASP A 524 11.23 -5.67 -18.07
C ASP A 524 11.37 -6.14 -16.62
N ALA A 525 12.54 -6.69 -16.25
CA ALA A 525 12.84 -7.06 -14.87
C ALA A 525 12.79 -5.86 -13.91
N MET A 526 13.15 -4.66 -14.37
CA MET A 526 13.10 -3.44 -13.57
C MET A 526 11.68 -3.01 -13.19
N GLY A 527 10.68 -3.37 -14.00
CA GLY A 527 9.26 -3.08 -13.73
C GLY A 527 8.57 -4.12 -12.84
N MET A 528 9.22 -5.24 -12.53
CA MET A 528 8.61 -6.31 -11.75
C MET A 528 8.43 -5.95 -10.28
N THR A 529 7.26 -6.28 -9.73
CA THR A 529 7.03 -6.27 -8.28
C THR A 529 7.93 -7.28 -7.56
N VAL A 530 8.06 -7.15 -6.24
CA VAL A 530 8.80 -8.11 -5.40
C VAL A 530 8.35 -9.55 -5.66
N THR A 531 7.04 -9.79 -5.77
CA THR A 531 6.48 -11.13 -6.00
C THR A 531 6.79 -11.66 -7.39
N GLU A 532 6.61 -10.85 -8.42
CA GLU A 532 6.91 -11.25 -9.81
C GLU A 532 8.39 -11.56 -9.97
N LEU A 533 9.26 -10.67 -9.48
CA LEU A 533 10.70 -10.85 -9.57
C LEU A 533 11.16 -12.10 -8.82
N THR A 534 10.80 -12.23 -7.53
CA THR A 534 11.21 -13.39 -6.72
C THR A 534 10.64 -14.71 -7.24
N GLY A 535 9.46 -14.69 -7.88
CA GLY A 535 8.84 -15.86 -8.49
C GLY A 535 9.39 -16.23 -9.87
N SER A 536 10.09 -15.32 -10.55
CA SER A 536 10.59 -15.52 -11.92
C SER A 536 12.11 -15.42 -12.06
N VAL A 537 12.88 -15.36 -10.96
CA VAL A 537 14.35 -15.23 -11.00
C VAL A 537 15.04 -16.22 -11.94
N ALA A 538 14.51 -17.45 -12.06
CA ALA A 538 15.05 -18.48 -12.95
C ALA A 538 14.98 -18.10 -14.44
N ASP A 539 14.01 -17.27 -14.83
CA ASP A 539 13.73 -16.86 -16.20
C ASP A 539 14.33 -15.48 -16.55
N ILE A 540 14.99 -14.81 -15.61
CA ILE A 540 15.61 -13.48 -15.83
C ILE A 540 17.06 -13.65 -16.29
N LYS A 541 17.53 -12.79 -17.20
CA LYS A 541 18.93 -12.83 -17.67
C LYS A 541 19.94 -12.55 -16.56
N THR A 542 21.13 -13.15 -16.65
CA THR A 542 22.17 -13.06 -15.62
C THR A 542 22.65 -11.62 -15.40
N ASP A 543 22.77 -10.82 -16.46
CA ASP A 543 23.16 -9.42 -16.39
C ASP A 543 22.10 -8.55 -15.68
N ALA A 544 20.83 -8.79 -15.97
CA ALA A 544 19.71 -8.13 -15.29
C ALA A 544 19.67 -8.46 -13.79
N LEU A 545 19.83 -9.74 -13.43
CA LEU A 545 19.91 -10.19 -12.02
C LEU A 545 21.07 -9.50 -11.29
N ARG A 546 22.26 -9.47 -11.88
CA ARG A 546 23.44 -8.80 -11.30
C ARG A 546 23.21 -7.31 -11.10
N LYS A 547 22.61 -6.62 -12.06
CA LYS A 547 22.30 -5.19 -11.95
C LYS A 547 21.31 -4.91 -10.80
N ILE A 548 20.26 -5.71 -10.67
CA ILE A 548 19.27 -5.54 -9.60
C ILE A 548 19.88 -5.85 -8.22
N GLN A 549 20.72 -6.88 -8.14
CA GLN A 549 21.48 -7.18 -6.92
C GLN A 549 22.39 -6.00 -6.54
N ASP A 550 23.13 -5.47 -7.50
CA ASP A 550 24.01 -4.31 -7.31
C ASP A 550 23.24 -3.08 -6.81
N ASP A 551 22.11 -2.74 -7.44
CA ASP A 551 21.24 -1.64 -7.01
C ASP A 551 20.83 -1.77 -5.54
N LEU A 552 20.34 -2.95 -5.16
CA LEU A 552 19.83 -3.21 -3.81
C LEU A 552 20.93 -3.31 -2.75
N LEU A 553 22.16 -3.62 -3.13
CA LEU A 553 23.33 -3.56 -2.24
C LEU A 553 23.73 -2.11 -1.92
N HIS A 554 23.47 -1.17 -2.82
CA HIS A 554 23.77 0.26 -2.67
C HIS A 554 22.61 1.05 -1.99
N LYS A 555 22.20 0.59 -0.81
CA LYS A 555 21.06 1.13 -0.04
C LYS A 555 21.08 2.65 0.19
N ALA A 556 22.26 3.28 0.22
CA ALA A 556 22.43 4.71 0.44
C ALA A 556 21.63 5.60 -0.53
N VAL A 557 21.44 5.14 -1.77
CA VAL A 557 20.66 5.88 -2.79
C VAL A 557 19.18 5.99 -2.38
N TYR A 558 18.63 4.92 -1.80
CA TYR A 558 17.23 4.86 -1.36
C TYR A 558 17.02 5.59 -0.04
N THR A 559 17.93 5.41 0.93
CA THR A 559 17.84 6.14 2.20
C THR A 559 17.94 7.64 1.97
N GLY A 560 18.87 8.08 1.12
CA GLY A 560 18.97 9.47 0.72
C GLY A 560 17.69 9.99 0.06
N HIS A 561 17.00 9.20 -0.77
CA HIS A 561 15.71 9.59 -1.34
C HIS A 561 14.63 9.76 -0.26
N TYR A 562 14.42 8.76 0.58
CA TYR A 562 13.33 8.76 1.57
C TYR A 562 13.57 9.73 2.74
N GLU A 563 14.82 9.94 3.16
CA GLU A 563 15.16 10.93 4.19
C GLU A 563 14.92 12.36 3.70
N ASN A 564 15.39 12.66 2.48
CA ASN A 564 15.04 13.91 1.82
C ASN A 564 13.51 14.03 1.69
N ALA A 565 12.81 12.91 1.46
CA ALA A 565 11.37 12.92 1.37
C ALA A 565 10.64 13.28 2.67
N ALA A 566 11.16 12.83 3.81
CA ALA A 566 10.61 13.13 5.13
C ALA A 566 10.76 14.62 5.49
N ASP A 567 11.90 15.24 5.16
CA ASP A 567 12.15 16.68 5.35
C ASP A 567 11.16 17.57 4.58
N TRP A 568 10.52 17.03 3.53
CA TRP A 568 9.52 17.75 2.74
C TRP A 568 8.22 18.04 3.48
N THR A 569 7.95 17.31 4.58
CA THR A 569 6.72 17.46 5.37
C THR A 569 6.97 18.21 6.69
N GLY A 570 8.18 18.05 7.26
CA GLY A 570 8.55 18.63 8.56
C GLY A 570 8.88 20.12 8.56
N SER A 571 9.20 20.71 7.41
CA SER A 571 9.54 22.14 7.30
C SER A 571 8.34 23.07 7.15
N MET A 572 7.11 22.54 7.13
CA MET A 572 5.88 23.30 6.82
C MET A 572 4.73 23.15 7.83
N LEU A 573 4.95 22.41 8.93
CA LEU A 573 4.17 22.51 10.17
C LEU A 573 4.92 23.42 11.14
#